data_AF-A0A5N1JBF8-F1
#
_entry.id   AF-A0A5N1JBF8-F1
#
_cell.length_a   1.000
_cell.length_b   1.000
_cell.length_c   1.000
_cell.angle_alpha   90.00
_cell.angle_beta   90.00
_cell.angle_gamma   90.00
#
_symmetry.space_group_name_H-M   'P 1'
#
loop_
_entity.id
_entity.type
_entity.pdbx_description
1 polymer ?
#
loop_
_entity_poly.entity_id
_entity_poly.type
_entity_poly.pdbx_seq_one_letter_code
_entity_poly.pdbx_strand_id
1 'polypeptide(L)'
;MDTLLFCFANDRDHPLPSLRDEDDGIDRLLDLRSSQGHFQKVRESFATTSSVADKLTAYQNTLSLFHFSGHAGSTVLQLEDSVARGVGIAQLLGRCPNLKLVFLNGCSTLQHIRLLAAQNVKAAIIATSTPIEDKAASAFALTFYRALANQHSVEEALDRAQLTLQVSEATTIQVVDRAMIDLSEEEVTRNLWYFHRPSDEAVRWELPTAAEQTAVEYKPNTALRNALFNALNKYEPSLRDKFMQVSKQSPESQILWINDAILSRLPYPIAEPLRRLFTPPFSPEGKKLPIPSTRERLLNYTALFESAFDLLMITLLAQVLDRLIRYRKEGAEPPMTAETTALLQRLVTEGWSNLEPHQLERSLRQLSQFLADSQIKLFIPEMQELARQFDERETFYECFLFFDDLRRRLAGNAGVANIPSLCQVGEDQLVELCKRLGFWANYQLESYKNIRVVRFFYRQEEYKHEKAVLRTTQNPYEDKSFQEINLTNPWASQSVLLVKVRRETATGETEVADFLNLSPLLIDQNVYIKSNVFDPYSFHSSQPGTLQFKHIARPEDPLLSVSFKPSETELLQKQDFTTLREQFSTVLALLSLPDPLATAENEPNPSNTDTNIDLLSLSD
;
A
#
# COMPACT_ATOMS: atom_id res chain seq x y z
N MET A 1 27.43 4.53 13.59
CA MET A 1 26.07 4.96 13.26
C MET A 1 26.16 6.41 12.84
N ASP A 2 25.69 6.72 11.64
CA ASP A 2 25.73 8.07 11.10
C ASP A 2 24.69 8.95 11.78
N THR A 3 25.01 10.23 11.86
CA THR A 3 24.20 11.25 12.50
C THR A 3 23.65 12.20 11.45
N LEU A 4 22.34 12.42 11.50
CA LEU A 4 21.63 13.46 10.76
C LEU A 4 21.28 14.59 11.75
N LEU A 5 21.87 15.77 11.57
CA LEU A 5 21.65 16.92 12.43
C LEU A 5 20.69 17.91 11.76
N PHE A 6 19.59 18.21 12.44
CA PHE A 6 18.58 19.19 12.00
C PHE A 6 18.55 20.36 12.98
N CYS A 7 18.79 21.56 12.46
CA CYS A 7 18.82 22.80 13.24
C CYS A 7 17.78 23.77 12.68
N PHE A 8 16.76 24.08 13.48
CA PHE A 8 15.72 25.05 13.16
C PHE A 8 15.93 26.29 14.02
N ALA A 9 16.05 27.45 13.39
CA ALA A 9 16.16 28.73 14.08
C ALA A 9 14.78 29.33 14.32
N ASN A 10 13.88 28.56 14.95
CA ASN A 10 12.55 29.06 15.29
C ASN A 10 12.64 29.97 16.51
N ASP A 11 12.01 31.14 16.45
CA ASP A 11 11.96 32.06 17.58
C ASP A 11 10.90 31.57 18.60
N ARG A 12 11.26 31.48 19.89
CA ARG A 12 10.33 31.03 20.94
C ARG A 12 9.21 32.02 21.21
N ASP A 13 9.51 33.31 21.10
CA ASP A 13 8.58 34.40 21.37
C ASP A 13 7.71 34.69 20.14
N HIS A 14 8.27 34.50 18.93
CA HIS A 14 7.60 34.74 17.65
C HIS A 14 7.77 33.58 16.65
N PRO A 15 7.19 32.40 16.94
CA PRO A 15 7.42 31.22 16.12
C PRO A 15 6.79 31.35 14.73
N LEU A 16 7.53 30.91 13.72
CA LEU A 16 7.04 30.79 12.35
C LEU A 16 6.29 29.45 12.20
N PRO A 17 4.98 29.45 11.87
CA PRO A 17 4.22 28.21 11.73
C PRO A 17 4.81 27.26 10.69
N SER A 18 5.27 27.79 9.55
CA SER A 18 5.85 26.99 8.46
C SER A 18 7.15 26.28 8.85
N LEU A 19 7.96 26.90 9.72
CA LEU A 19 9.20 26.31 10.23
C LEU A 19 8.89 25.21 11.26
N ARG A 20 7.85 25.40 12.07
CA ARG A 20 7.34 24.34 12.95
C ARG A 20 6.77 23.18 12.15
N ASP A 21 6.01 23.45 11.10
CA ASP A 21 5.44 22.42 10.22
C ASP A 21 6.54 21.63 9.51
N GLU A 22 7.62 22.30 9.09
CA GLU A 22 8.82 21.65 8.54
C GLU A 22 9.49 20.75 9.57
N ASP A 23 9.76 21.29 10.76
CA ASP A 23 10.42 20.58 11.86
C ASP A 23 9.63 19.33 12.30
N ASP A 24 8.36 19.50 12.65
CA ASP A 24 7.47 18.41 13.05
C ASP A 24 7.20 17.42 11.89
N GLY A 25 7.24 17.88 10.65
CA GLY A 25 7.07 17.03 9.47
C GLY A 25 8.29 16.16 9.17
N ILE A 26 9.51 16.75 9.15
CA ILE A 26 10.77 16.01 8.97
C ILE A 26 10.96 15.01 10.11
N ASP A 27 10.67 15.41 11.34
CA ASP A 27 10.80 14.56 12.52
C ASP A 27 9.95 13.29 12.38
N ARG A 28 8.68 13.44 11.97
CA ARG A 28 7.74 12.32 11.71
C ARG A 28 8.20 11.42 10.55
N LEU A 29 8.63 12.00 9.43
CA LEU A 29 9.06 11.24 8.24
C LEU A 29 10.24 10.32 8.54
N LEU A 30 11.16 10.75 9.40
CA LEU A 30 12.38 10.02 9.70
C LEU A 30 12.28 9.15 10.96
N ASP A 31 11.19 9.27 11.74
CA ASP A 31 11.07 8.65 13.06
C ASP A 31 11.13 7.12 13.01
N LEU A 32 10.37 6.52 12.08
CA LEU A 32 10.33 5.06 11.91
C LEU A 32 11.75 4.50 11.71
N ARG A 33 12.49 5.04 10.73
CA ARG A 33 13.85 4.59 10.41
C ARG A 33 14.84 4.88 11.53
N SER A 34 14.73 6.02 12.20
CA SER A 34 15.59 6.36 13.33
C SER A 34 15.35 5.43 14.52
N SER A 35 14.09 5.07 14.81
CA SER A 35 13.73 4.16 15.91
C SER A 35 14.24 2.73 15.68
N GLN A 36 14.41 2.36 14.41
CA GLN A 36 14.99 1.09 13.98
C GLN A 36 16.52 1.11 13.91
N GLY A 37 17.15 2.23 14.27
CA GLY A 37 18.62 2.34 14.31
C GLY A 37 19.27 2.42 12.94
N HIS A 38 18.53 2.85 11.89
CA HIS A 38 19.12 3.07 10.56
C HIS A 38 20.13 4.23 10.57
N PHE A 39 19.88 5.23 11.43
CA PHE A 39 20.74 6.38 11.67
C PHE A 39 20.35 7.04 12.99
N GLN A 40 21.19 7.94 13.49
CA GLN A 40 20.87 8.81 14.62
C GLN A 40 20.28 10.13 14.11
N LYS A 41 19.01 10.39 14.41
CA LYS A 41 18.38 11.71 14.22
C LYS A 41 18.69 12.60 15.43
N VAL A 42 19.30 13.77 15.21
CA VAL A 42 19.53 14.80 16.23
C VAL A 42 18.77 16.05 15.82
N ARG A 43 17.78 16.43 16.64
CA ARG A 43 16.89 17.57 16.40
C ARG A 43 17.24 18.73 17.33
N GLU A 44 17.29 19.95 16.81
CA GLU A 44 17.38 21.20 17.56
C GLU A 44 16.35 22.18 17.01
N SER A 45 15.20 22.29 17.68
CA SER A 45 14.08 23.13 17.23
C SER A 45 14.30 24.63 17.48
N PHE A 46 15.22 24.96 18.39
CA PHE A 46 15.55 26.32 18.82
C PHE A 46 17.07 26.48 18.79
N ALA A 47 17.63 26.46 17.58
CA ALA A 47 19.07 26.42 17.37
C ALA A 47 19.74 27.74 17.78
N THR A 48 20.78 27.65 18.62
CA THR A 48 21.64 28.75 19.06
C THR A 48 23.05 28.57 18.53
N THR A 49 23.87 29.62 18.53
CA THR A 49 25.26 29.55 18.07
C THR A 49 26.08 28.50 18.84
N SER A 50 25.90 28.43 20.15
CA SER A 50 26.56 27.43 20.99
C SER A 50 26.04 26.02 20.71
N SER A 51 24.71 25.82 20.64
CA SER A 51 24.16 24.47 20.45
C SER A 51 24.55 23.88 19.10
N VAL A 52 24.58 24.69 18.03
CA VAL A 52 25.05 24.26 16.71
C VAL A 52 26.54 23.91 16.74
N ALA A 53 27.39 24.77 17.30
CA ALA A 53 28.83 24.51 17.36
C ALA A 53 29.18 23.27 18.20
N ASP A 54 28.52 23.12 19.36
CA ASP A 54 28.70 21.99 20.26
C ASP A 54 28.26 20.68 19.60
N LYS A 55 27.11 20.67 18.90
CA LYS A 55 26.62 19.48 18.18
C LYS A 55 27.49 19.11 16.99
N LEU A 56 27.92 20.08 16.18
CA LEU A 56 28.86 19.83 15.07
C LEU A 56 30.18 19.24 15.58
N THR A 57 30.65 19.69 16.74
CA THR A 57 31.85 19.13 17.39
C THR A 57 31.59 17.73 17.96
N ALA A 58 30.48 17.53 18.66
CA ALA A 58 30.11 16.26 19.28
C ALA A 58 29.93 15.13 18.27
N TYR A 59 29.32 15.44 17.11
CA TYR A 59 29.03 14.48 16.05
C TYR A 59 30.01 14.55 14.89
N GLN A 60 31.15 15.24 15.03
CA GLN A 60 32.08 15.51 13.92
C GLN A 60 32.42 14.26 13.09
N ASN A 61 32.69 13.14 13.76
CA ASN A 61 33.09 11.89 13.09
C ASN A 61 31.93 11.05 12.55
N THR A 62 30.68 11.33 12.96
CA THR A 62 29.51 10.55 12.57
C THR A 62 28.54 11.35 11.71
N LEU A 63 28.70 12.67 11.60
CA LEU A 63 27.82 13.55 10.86
C LEU A 63 27.85 13.23 9.36
N SER A 64 26.71 12.81 8.82
CA SER A 64 26.51 12.55 7.38
C SER A 64 25.57 13.54 6.72
N LEU A 65 24.66 14.16 7.49
CA LEU A 65 23.74 15.18 7.00
C LEU A 65 23.67 16.35 7.97
N PHE A 66 23.76 17.57 7.44
CA PHE A 66 23.46 18.80 8.17
C PHE A 66 22.32 19.55 7.49
N HIS A 67 21.25 19.83 8.23
CA HIS A 67 20.13 20.63 7.80
C HIS A 67 20.01 21.87 8.67
N PHE A 68 19.89 23.03 8.02
CA PHE A 68 19.56 24.29 8.66
C PHE A 68 18.29 24.86 8.04
N SER A 69 17.32 25.26 8.86
CA SER A 69 16.16 26.02 8.40
C SER A 69 15.91 27.25 9.27
N GLY A 70 15.65 28.39 8.62
CA GLY A 70 15.41 29.68 9.28
C GLY A 70 15.92 30.87 8.47
N HIS A 71 15.95 32.04 9.11
CA HIS A 71 16.45 33.24 8.45
C HIS A 71 17.93 33.14 8.14
N ALA A 72 18.30 33.49 6.90
CA ALA A 72 19.67 33.47 6.44
C ALA A 72 19.97 34.70 5.58
N GLY A 73 21.27 34.99 5.46
CA GLY A 73 21.80 35.97 4.53
C GLY A 73 23.06 35.41 3.86
N SER A 74 23.65 36.21 2.96
CA SER A 74 24.77 35.78 2.11
C SER A 74 25.92 35.15 2.89
N THR A 75 26.32 35.70 4.04
CA THR A 75 27.46 35.18 4.82
C THR A 75 27.10 34.78 6.24
N VAL A 76 25.81 34.78 6.59
CA VAL A 76 25.34 34.60 7.96
C VAL A 76 24.10 33.71 8.02
N LEU A 77 23.99 32.93 9.09
CA LEU A 77 22.76 32.23 9.46
C LEU A 77 22.23 32.89 10.74
N GLN A 78 20.95 33.26 10.77
CA GLN A 78 20.34 33.83 11.96
C GLN A 78 19.87 32.68 12.84
N LEU A 79 20.43 32.60 14.05
CA LEU A 79 20.05 31.64 15.09
C LEU A 79 19.25 32.37 16.17
N GLU A 80 18.66 31.61 17.09
CA GLU A 80 17.78 32.15 18.15
C GLU A 80 18.49 33.21 19.02
N ASP A 81 19.75 32.99 19.36
CA ASP A 81 20.53 33.85 20.27
C ASP A 81 21.27 34.99 19.56
N SER A 82 21.80 34.72 18.36
CA SER A 82 22.60 35.68 17.61
C SER A 82 22.83 35.27 16.15
N VAL A 83 23.49 36.15 15.40
CA VAL A 83 23.88 35.89 14.02
C VAL A 83 25.14 35.02 13.99
N ALA A 84 25.01 33.78 13.49
CA ALA A 84 26.13 32.88 13.25
C ALA A 84 26.87 33.25 11.97
N ARG A 85 28.20 33.40 12.05
CA ARG A 85 29.04 33.66 10.87
C ARG A 85 29.22 32.37 10.06
N GLY A 86 28.82 32.41 8.79
CA GLY A 86 28.87 31.25 7.88
C GLY A 86 30.26 30.63 7.74
N VAL A 87 31.32 31.44 7.85
CA VAL A 87 32.72 30.96 7.81
C VAL A 87 33.01 29.93 8.91
N GLY A 88 32.54 30.19 10.14
CA GLY A 88 32.78 29.27 11.27
C GLY A 88 32.05 27.95 11.09
N ILE A 89 30.79 28.01 10.65
CA ILE A 89 29.99 26.82 10.35
C ILE A 89 30.61 26.01 9.22
N ALA A 90 31.05 26.66 8.13
CA ALA A 90 31.72 25.99 7.03
C ALA A 90 33.02 25.30 7.45
N GLN A 91 33.82 25.93 8.33
CA GLN A 91 35.04 25.34 8.89
C GLN A 91 34.74 24.12 9.77
N LEU A 92 33.67 24.14 10.57
CA LEU A 92 33.24 23.00 11.37
C LEU A 92 32.78 21.85 10.47
N LEU A 93 31.93 22.12 9.48
CA LEU A 93 31.45 21.12 8.52
C LEU A 93 32.59 20.54 7.66
N GLY A 94 33.58 21.35 7.29
CA GLY A 94 34.79 20.88 6.59
C GLY A 94 35.64 19.87 7.38
N ARG A 95 35.42 19.76 8.70
CA ARG A 95 36.08 18.77 9.57
C ARG A 95 35.28 17.48 9.74
N CYS A 96 34.09 17.37 9.14
CA CYS A 96 33.24 16.19 9.19
C CYS A 96 33.56 15.25 8.02
N PRO A 97 34.33 14.16 8.21
CA PRO A 97 34.82 13.33 7.11
C PRO A 97 33.71 12.55 6.39
N ASN A 98 32.60 12.30 7.08
CA ASN A 98 31.48 11.50 6.60
C ASN A 98 30.33 12.34 6.06
N LEU A 99 30.47 13.67 5.99
CA LEU A 99 29.42 14.56 5.53
C LEU A 99 29.12 14.32 4.04
N LYS A 100 27.87 13.95 3.74
CA LYS A 100 27.37 13.63 2.40
C LYS A 100 26.37 14.66 1.88
N LEU A 101 25.60 15.30 2.77
CA LEU A 101 24.61 16.32 2.40
C LEU A 101 24.60 17.51 3.37
N VAL A 102 24.52 18.71 2.81
CA VAL A 102 24.25 19.97 3.51
C VAL A 102 23.01 20.62 2.89
N PHE A 103 21.96 20.82 3.68
CA PHE A 103 20.74 21.51 3.25
C PHE A 103 20.64 22.83 4.01
N LEU A 104 20.75 23.95 3.30
CA LEU A 104 20.56 25.30 3.84
C LEU A 104 19.20 25.88 3.40
N ASN A 105 18.13 25.55 4.13
CA ASN A 105 16.78 26.02 3.89
C ASN A 105 16.53 27.41 4.48
N GLY A 106 17.13 28.42 3.87
CA GLY A 106 16.96 29.82 4.26
C GLY A 106 17.24 30.73 3.09
N CYS A 107 16.77 31.97 3.17
CA CYS A 107 16.91 32.96 2.09
C CYS A 107 18.39 33.28 1.79
N SER A 108 18.74 33.38 0.50
CA SER A 108 20.03 33.91 0.03
C SER A 108 21.27 33.20 0.60
N THR A 109 21.26 31.87 0.64
CA THR A 109 22.35 31.03 1.14
C THR A 109 23.43 30.67 0.10
N LEU A 110 23.33 31.14 -1.15
CA LEU A 110 24.25 30.82 -2.26
C LEU A 110 25.74 31.02 -1.93
N GLN A 111 26.10 32.12 -1.26
CA GLN A 111 27.50 32.42 -0.91
C GLN A 111 28.08 31.42 0.11
N HIS A 112 27.23 30.69 0.88
CA HIS A 112 27.70 29.62 1.77
C HIS A 112 28.23 28.40 0.98
N ILE A 113 27.76 28.16 -0.25
CA ILE A 113 28.32 27.12 -1.12
C ILE A 113 29.82 27.39 -1.35
N ARG A 114 30.21 28.64 -1.60
CA ARG A 114 31.62 29.02 -1.79
C ARG A 114 32.44 28.80 -0.52
N LEU A 115 31.88 29.17 0.63
CA LEU A 115 32.54 28.95 1.93
C LEU A 115 32.79 27.46 2.19
N LEU A 116 31.80 26.61 1.92
CA LEU A 116 31.90 25.16 2.07
C LEU A 116 32.88 24.54 1.06
N ALA A 117 32.82 24.96 -0.20
CA ALA A 117 33.75 24.51 -1.24
C ALA A 117 35.21 24.88 -0.90
N ALA A 118 35.45 26.08 -0.35
CA ALA A 118 36.77 26.50 0.10
C ALA A 118 37.33 25.65 1.24
N GLN A 119 36.47 24.96 2.00
CA GLN A 119 36.87 23.99 3.02
C GLN A 119 37.01 22.55 2.48
N ASN A 120 36.97 22.35 1.15
CA ASN A 120 37.00 21.04 0.49
C ASN A 120 35.90 20.08 0.95
N VAL A 121 34.73 20.62 1.32
CA VAL A 121 33.55 19.80 1.63
C VAL A 121 33.14 19.00 0.38
N LYS A 122 33.04 17.68 0.53
CA LYS A 122 32.64 16.75 -0.55
C LYS A 122 31.15 16.41 -0.53
N ALA A 123 30.39 17.03 0.36
CA ALA A 123 28.96 16.84 0.50
C ALA A 123 28.18 17.59 -0.59
N ALA A 124 27.11 16.99 -1.10
CA ALA A 124 26.14 17.72 -1.91
C ALA A 124 25.55 18.89 -1.09
N ILE A 125 25.32 20.04 -1.73
CA ILE A 125 24.82 21.24 -1.03
C ILE A 125 23.56 21.74 -1.71
N ILE A 126 22.48 21.87 -0.95
CA ILE A 126 21.23 22.51 -1.37
C ILE A 126 21.19 23.89 -0.73
N ALA A 127 21.08 24.93 -1.55
CA ALA A 127 21.03 26.32 -1.12
C ALA A 127 20.05 27.13 -1.99
N THR A 128 19.86 28.39 -1.64
CA THR A 128 18.91 29.29 -2.31
C THR A 128 19.61 30.61 -2.61
N SER A 129 19.20 31.32 -3.66
CA SER A 129 19.79 32.63 -4.01
C SER A 129 18.91 33.82 -3.62
N THR A 130 17.60 33.63 -3.63
CA THR A 130 16.62 34.68 -3.36
C THR A 130 15.78 34.36 -2.13
N PRO A 131 15.04 35.34 -1.60
CA PRO A 131 13.98 35.06 -0.66
C PRO A 131 13.01 34.03 -1.24
N ILE A 132 12.64 33.05 -0.44
CA ILE A 132 11.64 32.02 -0.76
C ILE A 132 10.51 32.18 0.25
N GLU A 133 9.27 31.95 -0.18
CA GLU A 133 8.13 31.93 0.73
C GLU A 133 8.25 30.77 1.71
N ASP A 134 8.04 31.02 3.01
CA ASP A 134 8.21 30.03 4.07
C ASP A 134 7.44 28.72 3.83
N LYS A 135 6.23 28.81 3.26
CA LYS A 135 5.43 27.63 2.88
C LYS A 135 6.06 26.82 1.76
N ALA A 136 6.62 27.49 0.75
CA ALA A 136 7.31 26.85 -0.36
C ALA A 136 8.60 26.16 0.13
N ALA A 137 9.36 26.81 1.01
CA ALA A 137 10.55 26.24 1.63
C ALA A 137 10.24 24.99 2.46
N SER A 138 9.19 25.06 3.29
CA SER A 138 8.70 23.93 4.10
C SER A 138 8.22 22.78 3.21
N ALA A 139 7.37 23.06 2.20
CA ALA A 139 6.86 22.04 1.29
C ALA A 139 7.97 21.35 0.48
N PHE A 140 8.98 22.10 0.05
CA PHE A 140 10.15 21.58 -0.63
C PHE A 140 10.93 20.62 0.26
N ALA A 141 11.25 21.04 1.49
CA ALA A 141 11.99 20.21 2.44
C ALA A 141 11.21 18.93 2.80
N LEU A 142 9.92 19.01 3.07
CA LEU A 142 9.09 17.85 3.37
C LEU A 142 9.02 16.86 2.20
N THR A 143 8.92 17.36 0.97
CA THR A 143 8.94 16.51 -0.24
C THR A 143 10.29 15.83 -0.43
N PHE A 144 11.37 16.58 -0.24
CA PHE A 144 12.75 16.08 -0.33
C PHE A 144 13.02 15.00 0.72
N TYR A 145 12.73 15.25 1.99
CA TYR A 145 12.97 14.28 3.06
C TYR A 145 12.05 13.06 2.99
N ARG A 146 10.82 13.20 2.47
CA ARG A 146 9.98 12.03 2.20
C ARG A 146 10.59 11.13 1.14
N ALA A 147 11.10 11.70 0.04
CA ALA A 147 11.78 10.92 -0.99
C ALA A 147 13.02 10.22 -0.42
N LEU A 148 13.88 10.92 0.33
CA LEU A 148 15.02 10.32 1.02
C LEU A 148 14.61 9.20 2.00
N ALA A 149 13.56 9.41 2.80
CA ALA A 149 13.01 8.42 3.72
C ALA A 149 12.55 7.14 2.97
N ASN A 150 12.04 7.31 1.75
CA ASN A 150 11.63 6.23 0.84
C ASN A 150 12.77 5.65 0.00
N GLN A 151 14.03 5.86 0.42
CA GLN A 151 15.23 5.31 -0.21
C GLN A 151 15.37 5.74 -1.67
N HIS A 152 15.11 7.03 -1.93
CA HIS A 152 15.61 7.73 -3.12
C HIS A 152 17.00 8.29 -2.83
N SER A 153 17.78 8.47 -3.89
CA SER A 153 19.04 9.22 -3.83
C SER A 153 18.78 10.71 -3.63
N VAL A 154 19.83 11.47 -3.27
CA VAL A 154 19.75 12.95 -3.17
C VAL A 154 19.27 13.57 -4.48
N GLU A 155 19.77 13.10 -5.61
CA GLU A 155 19.38 13.60 -6.94
C GLU A 155 17.88 13.35 -7.21
N GLU A 156 17.41 12.12 -7.04
CA GLU A 156 16.00 11.79 -7.22
C GLU A 156 15.09 12.56 -6.24
N ALA A 157 15.52 12.70 -4.99
CA ALA A 157 14.77 13.45 -3.97
C ALA A 157 14.67 14.94 -4.32
N LEU A 158 15.74 15.53 -4.85
CA LEU A 158 15.77 16.91 -5.31
C LEU A 158 14.86 17.11 -6.52
N ASP A 159 14.95 16.25 -7.53
CA ASP A 159 14.14 16.31 -8.74
C ASP A 159 12.65 16.26 -8.39
N ARG A 160 12.26 15.42 -7.42
CA ARG A 160 10.87 15.34 -6.95
C ARG A 160 10.41 16.58 -6.21
N ALA A 161 11.25 17.11 -5.32
CA ALA A 161 10.96 18.35 -4.61
C ALA A 161 10.79 19.52 -5.59
N GLN A 162 11.65 19.58 -6.63
CA GLN A 162 11.55 20.54 -7.71
C GLN A 162 10.24 20.43 -8.47
N LEU A 163 9.93 19.26 -9.02
CA LEU A 163 8.74 19.05 -9.84
C LEU A 163 7.46 19.34 -9.06
N THR A 164 7.43 18.97 -7.77
CA THR A 164 6.28 19.26 -6.90
C THR A 164 6.12 20.76 -6.67
N LEU A 165 7.21 21.47 -6.39
CA LEU A 165 7.16 22.93 -6.18
C LEU A 165 6.78 23.68 -7.47
N GLN A 166 7.22 23.20 -8.64
CA GLN A 166 6.90 23.79 -9.95
C GLN A 166 5.40 23.74 -10.30
N VAL A 167 4.61 22.88 -9.65
CA VAL A 167 3.15 22.84 -9.83
C VAL A 167 2.48 24.08 -9.25
N SER A 168 2.95 24.57 -8.10
CA SER A 168 2.36 25.71 -7.41
C SER A 168 3.11 27.02 -7.64
N GLU A 169 4.42 26.96 -7.90
CA GLU A 169 5.32 28.12 -7.95
C GLU A 169 6.20 28.10 -9.19
N ALA A 170 6.42 29.26 -9.82
CA ALA A 170 7.40 29.38 -10.91
C ALA A 170 8.83 29.32 -10.33
N THR A 171 9.39 28.11 -10.23
CA THR A 171 10.72 27.85 -9.64
C THR A 171 11.63 27.12 -10.64
N THR A 172 12.92 27.47 -10.66
CA THR A 172 13.95 26.73 -11.40
C THR A 172 15.10 26.36 -10.46
N ILE A 173 15.62 25.13 -10.56
CA ILE A 173 16.84 24.72 -9.85
C ILE A 173 18.02 24.81 -10.81
N GLN A 174 19.06 25.55 -10.44
CA GLN A 174 20.33 25.57 -11.14
C GLN A 174 21.29 24.56 -10.50
N VAL A 175 21.81 23.68 -11.34
CA VAL A 175 22.84 22.71 -10.99
C VAL A 175 24.21 23.37 -11.17
N VAL A 176 25.06 23.29 -10.14
CA VAL A 176 26.42 23.85 -10.18
C VAL A 176 27.44 22.76 -9.85
N ASP A 177 28.23 22.39 -10.86
CA ASP A 177 29.34 21.44 -10.69
C ASP A 177 30.60 22.11 -10.11
N ARG A 178 31.50 21.29 -9.57
CA ARG A 178 32.77 21.71 -8.95
C ARG A 178 33.64 22.64 -9.82
N ALA A 179 33.56 22.53 -11.16
CA ALA A 179 34.35 23.35 -12.09
C ALA A 179 33.72 24.72 -12.43
N MET A 180 32.47 24.97 -12.02
CA MET A 180 31.64 26.12 -12.44
C MET A 180 31.35 27.11 -11.30
N ILE A 181 32.17 27.14 -10.24
CA ILE A 181 32.03 28.10 -9.13
C ILE A 181 32.60 29.49 -9.54
N ASP A 182 32.21 30.00 -10.70
CA ASP A 182 32.48 31.38 -11.14
C ASP A 182 31.16 32.12 -11.32
N LEU A 183 30.35 32.10 -10.25
CA LEU A 183 29.03 32.74 -10.21
C LEU A 183 29.21 34.27 -10.19
N SER A 184 29.17 34.94 -11.34
CA SER A 184 29.15 36.41 -11.36
C SER A 184 27.91 36.93 -10.59
N GLU A 185 28.06 38.02 -9.83
CA GLU A 185 26.96 38.60 -9.01
C GLU A 185 25.79 39.12 -9.86
N GLU A 186 25.96 39.23 -11.18
CA GLU A 186 25.05 39.92 -12.10
C GLU A 186 23.93 39.04 -12.68
N GLU A 187 23.94 37.71 -12.50
CA GLU A 187 22.91 36.78 -13.03
C GLU A 187 22.00 36.15 -11.96
N VAL A 188 21.70 36.86 -10.86
CA VAL A 188 20.74 36.39 -9.85
C VAL A 188 19.31 36.73 -10.29
N THR A 189 18.67 35.81 -11.03
CA THR A 189 17.23 35.90 -11.34
C THR A 189 16.38 35.49 -10.12
N ARG A 190 15.10 35.93 -10.12
CA ARG A 190 14.16 35.70 -9.01
C ARG A 190 13.77 34.22 -8.92
N ASN A 191 13.80 33.63 -7.72
CA ASN A 191 13.36 32.26 -7.35
C ASN A 191 14.23 31.10 -7.86
N LEU A 192 15.55 31.15 -7.62
CA LEU A 192 16.46 30.06 -7.94
C LEU A 192 16.96 29.30 -6.71
N TRP A 193 16.72 27.99 -6.70
CA TRP A 193 17.43 27.03 -5.85
C TRP A 193 18.72 26.60 -6.53
N TYR A 194 19.76 26.39 -5.73
CA TYR A 194 21.07 25.96 -6.18
C TYR A 194 21.39 24.59 -5.60
N PHE A 195 21.77 23.68 -6.48
CA PHE A 195 22.25 22.37 -6.10
C PHE A 195 23.70 22.20 -6.52
N HIS A 196 24.59 22.23 -5.53
CA HIS A 196 26.00 22.00 -5.74
C HIS A 196 26.28 20.50 -5.78
N ARG A 197 26.83 20.05 -6.91
CA ARG A 197 27.21 18.66 -7.17
C ARG A 197 28.73 18.54 -7.10
N PRO A 198 29.31 18.15 -5.95
CA PRO A 198 30.76 18.02 -5.83
C PRO A 198 31.30 16.76 -6.51
N SER A 199 30.47 15.70 -6.61
CA SER A 199 30.77 14.42 -7.27
C SER A 199 29.50 13.60 -7.52
N ASP A 200 29.58 12.64 -8.45
CA ASP A 200 28.51 11.65 -8.71
C ASP A 200 28.18 10.80 -7.48
N GLU A 201 29.17 10.52 -6.62
CA GLU A 201 28.96 9.75 -5.38
C GLU A 201 28.06 10.52 -4.39
N ALA A 202 28.24 11.83 -4.28
CA ALA A 202 27.49 12.65 -3.32
C ALA A 202 26.01 12.79 -3.72
N VAL A 203 25.71 12.87 -5.01
CA VAL A 203 24.32 13.00 -5.50
C VAL A 203 23.58 11.66 -5.55
N ARG A 204 24.31 10.55 -5.69
CA ARG A 204 23.76 9.18 -5.59
C ARG A 204 23.65 8.67 -4.15
N TRP A 205 24.07 9.45 -3.17
CA TRP A 205 23.93 9.09 -1.77
C TRP A 205 22.45 8.91 -1.41
N GLU A 206 22.16 7.91 -0.58
CA GLU A 206 20.83 7.61 -0.05
C GLU A 206 20.90 7.63 1.47
N LEU A 207 19.76 7.74 2.15
CA LEU A 207 19.76 7.61 3.60
C LEU A 207 20.29 6.23 4.03
N PRO A 208 21.12 6.18 5.08
CA PRO A 208 21.70 4.91 5.50
C PRO A 208 20.67 3.91 6.01
N THR A 209 21.05 2.64 5.93
CA THR A 209 20.27 1.50 6.46
C THR A 209 21.10 0.74 7.48
N ALA A 210 20.46 -0.05 8.36
CA ALA A 210 21.19 -0.70 9.47
C ALA A 210 22.33 -1.61 8.97
N ALA A 211 22.19 -2.19 7.77
CA ALA A 211 23.21 -3.01 7.12
C ALA A 211 24.55 -2.29 6.87
N GLU A 212 24.55 -0.97 6.74
CA GLU A 212 25.78 -0.18 6.50
C GLU A 212 26.47 0.26 7.80
N GLN A 213 25.81 0.18 8.98
CA GLN A 213 26.26 0.93 10.17
C GLN A 213 26.26 0.21 11.52
N THR A 214 25.59 -0.94 11.69
CA THR A 214 25.53 -1.62 13.00
C THR A 214 25.58 -3.15 12.90
N ALA A 215 26.03 -3.79 13.98
CA ALA A 215 26.25 -5.23 14.12
C ALA A 215 24.98 -6.12 14.08
N VAL A 216 23.80 -5.56 13.81
CA VAL A 216 22.54 -6.30 13.69
C VAL A 216 22.30 -6.59 12.21
N GLU A 217 22.69 -7.78 11.80
CA GLU A 217 22.42 -8.32 10.47
C GLU A 217 20.91 -8.30 10.18
N TYR A 218 20.50 -7.65 9.09
CA TYR A 218 19.13 -7.72 8.57
C TYR A 218 18.77 -9.18 8.29
N LYS A 219 17.76 -9.71 9.00
CA LYS A 219 17.29 -11.10 8.87
C LYS A 219 15.87 -11.13 8.31
N PRO A 220 15.71 -11.39 6.99
CA PRO A 220 14.42 -11.35 6.32
C PRO A 220 13.32 -12.10 7.06
N ASN A 221 12.14 -11.47 7.11
CA ASN A 221 10.91 -11.93 7.74
C ASN A 221 10.94 -12.06 9.27
N THR A 222 12.03 -11.76 9.97
CA THR A 222 12.07 -11.90 11.45
C THR A 222 11.13 -10.90 12.12
N ALA A 223 11.28 -9.61 11.80
CA ALA A 223 10.43 -8.56 12.34
C ALA A 223 8.98 -8.73 11.85
N LEU A 224 8.81 -9.09 10.57
CA LEU A 224 7.51 -9.34 9.96
C LEU A 224 6.71 -10.44 10.67
N ARG A 225 7.31 -11.60 10.94
CA ARG A 225 6.66 -12.71 11.68
C ARG A 225 6.25 -12.28 13.07
N ASN A 226 7.12 -11.58 13.79
CA ASN A 226 6.84 -11.11 15.14
C ASN A 226 5.66 -10.12 15.15
N ALA A 227 5.65 -9.17 14.22
CA ALA A 227 4.58 -8.20 14.08
C ALA A 227 3.23 -8.87 13.79
N LEU A 228 3.18 -9.77 12.81
CA LEU A 228 1.97 -10.51 12.45
C LEU A 228 1.48 -11.42 13.58
N PHE A 229 2.37 -12.20 14.19
CA PHE A 229 2.02 -13.07 15.30
C PHE A 229 1.42 -12.29 16.47
N ASN A 230 2.05 -11.17 16.85
CA ASN A 230 1.55 -10.30 17.91
C ASN A 230 0.23 -9.63 17.54
N ALA A 231 0.06 -9.21 16.28
CA ALA A 231 -1.18 -8.61 15.78
C ALA A 231 -2.34 -9.62 15.82
N LEU A 232 -2.14 -10.84 15.33
CA LEU A 232 -3.13 -11.92 15.35
C LEU A 232 -3.45 -12.37 16.79
N ASN A 233 -2.45 -12.42 17.67
CA ASN A 233 -2.65 -12.83 19.06
C ASN A 233 -3.57 -11.87 19.86
N LYS A 234 -3.68 -10.61 19.46
CA LYS A 234 -4.67 -9.68 20.05
C LYS A 234 -6.10 -10.15 19.83
N TYR A 235 -6.35 -10.82 18.71
CA TYR A 235 -7.68 -11.31 18.33
C TYR A 235 -7.86 -12.78 18.68
N GLU A 236 -6.82 -13.61 18.64
CA GLU A 236 -6.82 -15.01 19.11
C GLU A 236 -5.78 -15.24 20.23
N PRO A 237 -6.11 -14.96 21.51
CA PRO A 237 -5.16 -15.11 22.62
C PRO A 237 -4.65 -16.54 22.83
N SER A 238 -5.46 -17.55 22.44
CA SER A 238 -5.06 -18.98 22.51
C SER A 238 -3.89 -19.32 21.59
N LEU A 239 -3.54 -18.45 20.64
CA LEU A 239 -2.40 -18.61 19.75
C LEU A 239 -1.07 -18.68 20.54
N ARG A 240 -0.93 -17.87 21.59
CA ARG A 240 0.25 -17.89 22.46
C ARG A 240 0.37 -19.22 23.22
N ASP A 241 -0.74 -19.74 23.73
CA ASP A 241 -0.76 -21.04 24.42
C ASP A 241 -0.37 -22.18 23.47
N LYS A 242 -0.91 -22.17 22.25
CA LYS A 242 -0.54 -23.13 21.20
C LYS A 242 0.95 -23.03 20.85
N PHE A 243 1.50 -21.81 20.75
CA PHE A 243 2.94 -21.62 20.51
C PHE A 243 3.80 -22.18 21.65
N MET A 244 3.39 -21.99 22.91
CA MET A 244 4.12 -22.51 24.07
C MET A 244 4.22 -24.05 24.05
N GLN A 245 3.24 -24.75 23.48
CA GLN A 245 3.29 -26.22 23.32
C GLN A 245 4.35 -26.67 22.32
N VAL A 246 4.60 -25.87 21.28
CA VAL A 246 5.54 -26.17 20.19
C VAL A 246 6.95 -25.60 20.48
N SER A 247 7.08 -24.72 21.48
CA SER A 247 8.35 -24.09 21.88
C SER A 247 9.47 -25.07 22.29
N LYS A 248 9.13 -26.34 22.56
CA LYS A 248 10.09 -27.42 22.85
C LYS A 248 10.75 -28.01 21.60
N GLN A 249 10.28 -27.68 20.40
CA GLN A 249 10.81 -28.19 19.13
C GLN A 249 12.04 -27.39 18.66
N SER A 250 12.68 -27.83 17.57
CA SER A 250 13.80 -27.10 16.98
C SER A 250 13.39 -25.70 16.49
N PRO A 251 14.31 -24.72 16.41
CA PRO A 251 14.01 -23.38 15.90
C PRO A 251 13.38 -23.38 14.49
N GLU A 252 13.78 -24.32 13.63
CA GLU A 252 13.23 -24.44 12.29
C GLU A 252 11.77 -24.91 12.30
N SER A 253 11.45 -25.92 13.13
CA SER A 253 10.07 -26.38 13.31
C SER A 253 9.19 -25.30 13.92
N GLN A 254 9.72 -24.50 14.85
CA GLN A 254 9.00 -23.35 15.40
C GLN A 254 8.69 -22.30 14.32
N ILE A 255 9.65 -21.97 13.46
CA ILE A 255 9.43 -21.01 12.36
C ILE A 255 8.37 -21.52 11.38
N LEU A 256 8.43 -22.80 10.99
CA LEU A 256 7.43 -23.40 10.11
C LEU A 256 6.04 -23.37 10.74
N TRP A 257 5.95 -23.72 12.02
CA TRP A 257 4.70 -23.65 12.76
C TRP A 257 4.15 -22.21 12.84
N ILE A 258 5.01 -21.22 13.13
CA ILE A 258 4.61 -19.80 13.16
C ILE A 258 4.08 -19.39 11.78
N ASN A 259 4.77 -19.76 10.70
CA ASN A 259 4.34 -19.43 9.34
C ASN A 259 2.94 -20.00 9.07
N ASP A 260 2.72 -21.30 9.31
CA ASP A 260 1.41 -21.92 9.08
C ASP A 260 0.32 -21.36 10.01
N ALA A 261 0.66 -21.05 11.26
CA ALA A 261 -0.25 -20.42 12.19
C ALA A 261 -0.68 -19.02 11.72
N ILE A 262 0.24 -18.23 11.16
CA ILE A 262 -0.08 -16.92 10.56
C ILE A 262 -0.92 -17.10 9.29
N LEU A 263 -0.47 -17.93 8.34
CA LEU A 263 -1.11 -18.09 7.03
C LEU A 263 -2.54 -18.61 7.14
N SER A 264 -2.81 -19.54 8.06
CA SER A 264 -4.15 -20.12 8.28
C SER A 264 -5.18 -19.16 8.88
N ARG A 265 -4.76 -17.99 9.37
CA ARG A 265 -5.62 -16.98 10.01
C ARG A 265 -5.84 -15.74 9.16
N LEU A 266 -5.20 -15.69 7.99
CA LEU A 266 -5.33 -14.60 7.05
C LEU A 266 -6.15 -15.09 5.84
N PRO A 267 -7.06 -14.26 5.30
CA PRO A 267 -7.72 -14.54 4.04
C PRO A 267 -6.71 -14.82 2.92
N TYR A 268 -7.06 -15.75 2.01
CA TYR A 268 -6.18 -16.16 0.91
C TYR A 268 -5.49 -15.00 0.14
N PRO A 269 -6.18 -13.88 -0.20
CA PRO A 269 -5.53 -12.77 -0.90
C PRO A 269 -4.33 -12.18 -0.17
N ILE A 270 -4.39 -12.13 1.16
CA ILE A 270 -3.29 -11.60 1.99
C ILE A 270 -2.27 -12.70 2.28
N ALA A 271 -2.76 -13.92 2.55
CA ALA A 271 -1.92 -15.03 2.95
C ALA A 271 -1.01 -15.52 1.81
N GLU A 272 -1.45 -15.49 0.56
CA GLU A 272 -0.68 -16.05 -0.57
C GLU A 272 0.60 -15.25 -0.89
N PRO A 273 0.57 -13.91 -1.04
CA PRO A 273 1.80 -13.12 -1.14
C PRO A 273 2.73 -13.30 0.06
N LEU A 274 2.16 -13.41 1.27
CA LEU A 274 2.93 -13.63 2.48
C LEU A 274 3.61 -15.01 2.50
N ARG A 275 2.93 -16.05 2.00
CA ARG A 275 3.51 -17.39 1.83
C ARG A 275 4.75 -17.32 0.95
N ARG A 276 4.68 -16.61 -0.19
CA ARG A 276 5.83 -16.39 -1.09
C ARG A 276 6.99 -15.70 -0.38
N LEU A 277 6.72 -14.70 0.49
CA LEU A 277 7.75 -14.04 1.29
C LEU A 277 8.40 -14.97 2.32
N PHE A 278 7.63 -15.87 2.93
CA PHE A 278 8.11 -16.82 3.94
C PHE A 278 8.81 -18.05 3.35
N THR A 279 8.50 -18.42 2.11
CA THR A 279 9.09 -19.59 1.45
C THR A 279 10.53 -19.28 1.04
N PRO A 280 11.52 -20.01 1.59
CA PRO A 280 12.91 -19.85 1.19
C PRO A 280 13.13 -20.46 -0.21
N PRO A 281 14.11 -19.95 -0.99
CA PRO A 281 14.53 -20.62 -2.21
C PRO A 281 15.24 -21.94 -1.89
N PHE A 282 15.23 -22.86 -2.86
CA PHE A 282 15.92 -24.14 -2.77
C PHE A 282 16.96 -24.25 -3.89
N SER A 283 18.11 -24.88 -3.59
CA SER A 283 19.10 -25.24 -4.61
C SER A 283 18.56 -26.35 -5.53
N PRO A 284 19.16 -26.58 -6.70
CA PRO A 284 18.79 -27.70 -7.58
C PRO A 284 18.85 -29.07 -6.87
N GLU A 285 19.72 -29.20 -5.87
CA GLU A 285 19.87 -30.39 -5.02
C GLU A 285 18.86 -30.44 -3.85
N GLY A 286 17.87 -29.54 -3.83
CA GLY A 286 16.82 -29.48 -2.80
C GLY A 286 17.26 -28.88 -1.47
N LYS A 287 18.41 -28.19 -1.40
CA LYS A 287 18.88 -27.57 -0.15
C LYS A 287 18.27 -26.19 0.03
N LYS A 288 17.74 -25.90 1.22
CA LYS A 288 17.24 -24.58 1.59
C LYS A 288 18.36 -23.53 1.54
N LEU A 289 18.13 -22.44 0.80
CA LEU A 289 19.05 -21.32 0.67
C LEU A 289 18.61 -20.14 1.57
N PRO A 290 19.53 -19.24 1.95
CA PRO A 290 19.17 -17.98 2.59
C PRO A 290 18.20 -17.18 1.74
N ILE A 291 17.30 -16.43 2.39
CA ILE A 291 16.34 -15.58 1.70
C ILE A 291 17.09 -14.36 1.14
N PRO A 292 17.15 -14.16 -0.18
CA PRO A 292 17.93 -13.09 -0.77
C PRO A 292 17.13 -11.77 -0.82
N SER A 293 17.83 -10.64 -0.77
CA SER A 293 17.25 -9.33 -1.07
C SER A 293 17.24 -9.12 -2.58
N THR A 294 16.10 -9.38 -3.22
CA THR A 294 15.94 -9.34 -4.68
C THR A 294 14.80 -8.43 -5.11
N ARG A 295 14.78 -8.05 -6.39
CA ARG A 295 13.65 -7.33 -6.99
C ARG A 295 12.33 -8.11 -6.86
N GLU A 296 12.39 -9.44 -6.95
CA GLU A 296 11.21 -10.31 -6.75
C GLU A 296 10.65 -10.20 -5.33
N ARG A 297 11.51 -10.04 -4.32
CA ARG A 297 11.06 -9.80 -2.95
C ARG A 297 10.29 -8.49 -2.83
N LEU A 298 10.76 -7.42 -3.47
CA LEU A 298 10.07 -6.13 -3.52
C LEU A 298 8.70 -6.24 -4.23
N LEU A 299 8.61 -7.00 -5.33
CA LEU A 299 7.33 -7.30 -6.01
C LEU A 299 6.35 -8.05 -5.09
N ASN A 300 6.86 -8.98 -4.27
CA ASN A 300 6.05 -9.67 -3.28
C ASN A 300 5.59 -8.74 -2.14
N TYR A 301 6.39 -7.73 -1.76
CA TYR A 301 5.96 -6.71 -0.81
C TYR A 301 4.81 -5.87 -1.36
N THR A 302 4.94 -5.38 -2.61
CA THR A 302 3.85 -4.64 -3.26
C THR A 302 2.61 -5.51 -3.44
N ALA A 303 2.76 -6.79 -3.78
CA ALA A 303 1.62 -7.70 -3.93
C ALA A 303 0.87 -7.94 -2.61
N LEU A 304 1.58 -8.07 -1.48
CA LEU A 304 0.97 -8.18 -0.15
C LEU A 304 0.20 -6.91 0.22
N PHE A 305 0.82 -5.75 0.00
CA PHE A 305 0.20 -4.46 0.23
C PHE A 305 -1.07 -4.29 -0.63
N GLU A 306 -0.97 -4.44 -1.95
CA GLU A 306 -2.11 -4.35 -2.88
C GLU A 306 -3.23 -5.30 -2.48
N SER A 307 -2.92 -6.56 -2.18
CA SER A 307 -3.94 -7.55 -1.85
C SER A 307 -4.68 -7.25 -0.54
N ALA A 308 -4.01 -6.62 0.43
CA ALA A 308 -4.66 -6.16 1.64
C ALA A 308 -5.65 -5.02 1.36
N PHE A 309 -5.29 -4.05 0.54
CA PHE A 309 -6.17 -2.93 0.17
C PHE A 309 -7.29 -3.36 -0.76
N ASP A 310 -7.01 -4.22 -1.75
CA ASP A 310 -8.02 -4.79 -2.65
C ASP A 310 -9.11 -5.49 -1.84
N LEU A 311 -8.74 -6.31 -0.84
CA LEU A 311 -9.72 -7.01 -0.02
C LEU A 311 -10.55 -6.05 0.84
N LEU A 312 -9.96 -4.98 1.37
CA LEU A 312 -10.69 -3.94 2.11
C LEU A 312 -11.68 -3.19 1.21
N MET A 313 -11.24 -2.79 0.01
CA MET A 313 -12.07 -2.13 -0.99
C MET A 313 -13.23 -3.02 -1.45
N ILE A 314 -12.95 -4.27 -1.78
CA ILE A 314 -13.96 -5.28 -2.15
C ILE A 314 -14.98 -5.45 -1.04
N THR A 315 -14.53 -5.54 0.22
CA THR A 315 -15.42 -5.73 1.36
C THR A 315 -16.37 -4.54 1.53
N LEU A 316 -15.85 -3.31 1.51
CA LEU A 316 -16.69 -2.11 1.62
C LEU A 316 -17.65 -1.98 0.44
N LEU A 317 -17.14 -2.16 -0.79
CA LEU A 317 -17.95 -2.03 -1.99
C LEU A 317 -19.04 -3.12 -2.04
N ALA A 318 -18.72 -4.36 -1.69
CA ALA A 318 -19.71 -5.44 -1.59
C ALA A 318 -20.81 -5.10 -0.56
N GLN A 319 -20.45 -4.52 0.58
CA GLN A 319 -21.43 -4.11 1.59
C GLN A 319 -22.31 -2.95 1.10
N VAL A 320 -21.75 -1.99 0.37
CA VAL A 320 -22.51 -0.90 -0.27
C VAL A 320 -23.48 -1.46 -1.31
N LEU A 321 -23.03 -2.37 -2.17
CA LEU A 321 -23.86 -3.03 -3.18
C LEU A 321 -24.99 -3.85 -2.54
N ASP A 322 -24.72 -4.62 -1.49
CA ASP A 322 -25.76 -5.34 -0.75
C ASP A 322 -26.82 -4.37 -0.21
N ARG A 323 -26.40 -3.22 0.33
CA ARG A 323 -27.34 -2.21 0.82
C ARG A 323 -28.18 -1.59 -0.30
N LEU A 324 -27.58 -1.28 -1.45
CA LEU A 324 -28.30 -0.77 -2.62
C LEU A 324 -29.31 -1.79 -3.16
N ILE A 325 -28.96 -3.07 -3.18
CA ILE A 325 -29.88 -4.16 -3.54
C ILE A 325 -31.08 -4.18 -2.58
N ARG A 326 -30.86 -4.01 -1.27
CA ARG A 326 -31.93 -3.94 -0.28
C ARG A 326 -32.84 -2.74 -0.48
N TYR A 327 -32.29 -1.55 -0.72
CA TYR A 327 -33.08 -0.35 -1.08
C TYR A 327 -34.00 -0.61 -2.28
N ARG A 328 -33.47 -1.23 -3.35
CA ARG A 328 -34.25 -1.61 -4.53
C ARG A 328 -35.38 -2.61 -4.19
N LYS A 329 -35.11 -3.61 -3.34
CA LYS A 329 -36.13 -4.58 -2.88
C LYS A 329 -37.20 -3.94 -1.99
N GLU A 330 -36.80 -2.99 -1.16
CA GLU A 330 -37.67 -2.24 -0.26
C GLU A 330 -38.47 -1.15 -0.99
N GLY A 331 -38.12 -0.83 -2.24
CA GLY A 331 -38.72 0.27 -3.00
C GLY A 331 -38.38 1.65 -2.43
N ALA A 332 -37.28 1.76 -1.67
CA ALA A 332 -36.82 2.97 -1.00
C ALA A 332 -35.65 3.60 -1.76
N GLU A 333 -35.59 4.93 -1.77
CA GLU A 333 -34.47 5.65 -2.37
C GLU A 333 -33.25 5.61 -1.44
N PRO A 334 -32.07 5.21 -1.96
CA PRO A 334 -30.84 5.25 -1.18
C PRO A 334 -30.38 6.71 -0.97
N PRO A 335 -29.65 7.02 0.13
CA PRO A 335 -29.11 8.36 0.39
C PRO A 335 -27.90 8.66 -0.53
N MET A 336 -28.11 8.63 -1.84
CA MET A 336 -27.06 8.78 -2.85
C MET A 336 -26.84 10.25 -3.19
N THR A 337 -25.61 10.73 -3.00
CA THR A 337 -25.18 12.02 -3.55
C THR A 337 -24.67 11.85 -4.98
N ALA A 338 -24.58 12.95 -5.74
CA ALA A 338 -23.97 12.92 -7.07
C ALA A 338 -22.50 12.45 -7.01
N GLU A 339 -21.76 12.85 -5.97
CA GLU A 339 -20.38 12.41 -5.76
C GLU A 339 -20.28 10.91 -5.46
N THR A 340 -21.15 10.38 -4.58
CA THR A 340 -21.19 8.95 -4.26
C THR A 340 -21.55 8.13 -5.49
N THR A 341 -22.49 8.62 -6.30
CA THR A 341 -22.89 7.96 -7.56
C THR A 341 -21.72 7.90 -8.53
N ALA A 342 -21.05 9.02 -8.77
CA ALA A 342 -19.88 9.09 -9.65
C ALA A 342 -18.73 8.20 -9.15
N LEU A 343 -18.50 8.15 -7.84
CA LEU A 343 -17.50 7.26 -7.25
C LEU A 343 -17.83 5.79 -7.54
N LEU A 344 -19.05 5.33 -7.24
CA LEU A 344 -19.44 3.94 -7.48
C LEU A 344 -19.37 3.56 -8.96
N GLN A 345 -19.82 4.45 -9.84
CA GLN A 345 -19.71 4.25 -11.29
C GLN A 345 -18.25 4.11 -11.71
N ARG A 346 -17.35 4.95 -11.20
CA ARG A 346 -15.91 4.86 -11.47
C ARG A 346 -15.30 3.56 -10.95
N LEU A 347 -15.59 3.17 -9.70
CA LEU A 347 -15.07 1.92 -9.12
C LEU A 347 -15.53 0.67 -9.87
N VAL A 348 -16.76 0.66 -10.39
CA VAL A 348 -17.31 -0.46 -11.17
C VAL A 348 -16.82 -0.47 -12.61
N THR A 349 -16.41 0.67 -13.18
CA THR A 349 -15.94 0.76 -14.58
C THR A 349 -14.42 0.71 -14.68
N GLU A 350 -13.71 1.62 -14.02
CA GLU A 350 -12.26 1.76 -14.06
C GLU A 350 -11.53 0.88 -13.02
N GLY A 351 -12.25 0.41 -12.00
CA GLY A 351 -11.64 -0.25 -10.85
C GLY A 351 -10.98 0.72 -9.88
N TRP A 352 -10.13 0.18 -9.01
CA TRP A 352 -9.38 0.94 -8.01
C TRP A 352 -7.86 0.77 -8.09
N SER A 353 -7.34 -0.10 -8.97
CA SER A 353 -5.90 -0.38 -9.05
C SER A 353 -5.06 0.85 -9.42
N ASN A 354 -5.63 1.83 -10.13
CA ASN A 354 -4.95 3.04 -10.57
C ASN A 354 -5.26 4.28 -9.71
N LEU A 355 -5.96 4.12 -8.58
CA LEU A 355 -6.25 5.26 -7.71
C LEU A 355 -4.99 5.74 -7.02
N GLU A 356 -4.81 7.06 -7.04
CA GLU A 356 -3.80 7.74 -6.26
C GLU A 356 -4.11 7.62 -4.75
N PRO A 357 -3.11 7.70 -3.85
CA PRO A 357 -3.30 7.60 -2.40
C PRO A 357 -4.46 8.42 -1.84
N HIS A 358 -4.54 9.70 -2.23
CA HIS A 358 -5.59 10.62 -1.79
C HIS A 358 -6.97 10.27 -2.36
N GLN A 359 -7.02 9.67 -3.55
CA GLN A 359 -8.27 9.22 -4.17
C GLN A 359 -8.78 7.96 -3.48
N LEU A 360 -7.89 7.03 -3.12
CA LEU A 360 -8.24 5.84 -2.37
C LEU A 360 -8.78 6.21 -0.98
N GLU A 361 -8.09 7.10 -0.26
CA GLU A 361 -8.55 7.64 1.03
C GLU A 361 -9.97 8.21 0.92
N ARG A 362 -10.18 9.12 -0.04
CA ARG A 362 -11.49 9.73 -0.28
C ARG A 362 -12.55 8.69 -0.58
N SER A 363 -12.21 7.67 -1.39
CA SER A 363 -13.11 6.58 -1.75
C SER A 363 -13.53 5.77 -0.53
N LEU A 364 -12.56 5.32 0.29
CA LEU A 364 -12.83 4.58 1.52
C LEU A 364 -13.72 5.38 2.49
N ARG A 365 -13.43 6.68 2.66
CA ARG A 365 -14.22 7.57 3.52
C ARG A 365 -15.64 7.74 3.00
N GLN A 366 -15.81 8.00 1.69
CA GLN A 366 -17.14 8.18 1.08
C GLN A 366 -17.99 6.90 1.14
N LEU A 367 -17.41 5.73 0.89
CA LEU A 367 -18.13 4.44 1.02
C LEU A 367 -18.54 4.17 2.47
N SER A 368 -17.64 4.44 3.42
CA SER A 368 -17.93 4.28 4.85
C SER A 368 -19.03 5.25 5.32
N GLN A 369 -18.99 6.49 4.84
CA GLN A 369 -20.01 7.50 5.14
C GLN A 369 -21.38 7.10 4.59
N PHE A 370 -21.46 6.59 3.37
CA PHE A 370 -22.72 6.09 2.79
C PHE A 370 -23.36 4.98 3.67
N LEU A 371 -22.54 4.06 4.19
CA LEU A 371 -23.03 3.00 5.09
C LEU A 371 -23.50 3.58 6.44
N ALA A 372 -22.78 4.56 6.98
CA ALA A 372 -23.19 5.26 8.20
C ALA A 372 -24.51 6.02 8.02
N ASP A 373 -24.67 6.76 6.92
CA ASP A 373 -25.89 7.49 6.57
C ASP A 373 -27.08 6.54 6.33
N SER A 374 -26.79 5.33 5.83
CA SER A 374 -27.75 4.24 5.69
C SER A 374 -28.09 3.54 7.02
N GLN A 375 -27.52 3.99 8.15
CA GLN A 375 -27.65 3.39 9.48
C GLN A 375 -27.17 1.92 9.55
N ILE A 376 -26.22 1.55 8.69
CA ILE A 376 -25.64 0.21 8.61
C ILE A 376 -24.27 0.20 9.29
N LYS A 377 -24.06 -0.74 10.22
CA LYS A 377 -22.73 -0.98 10.80
C LYS A 377 -21.84 -1.67 9.77
N LEU A 378 -20.54 -1.34 9.75
CA LEU A 378 -19.58 -2.05 8.91
C LEU A 378 -19.54 -3.54 9.27
N PHE A 379 -19.46 -4.40 8.26
CA PHE A 379 -19.33 -5.84 8.45
C PHE A 379 -18.03 -6.18 9.19
N ILE A 380 -16.95 -5.44 8.87
CA ILE A 380 -15.69 -5.39 9.61
C ILE A 380 -15.64 -4.08 10.42
N PRO A 381 -16.05 -4.06 11.69
CA PRO A 381 -16.02 -2.86 12.51
C PRO A 381 -14.60 -2.29 12.71
N GLU A 382 -13.58 -3.14 12.67
CA GLU A 382 -12.18 -2.73 12.82
C GLU A 382 -11.70 -1.78 11.71
N MET A 383 -12.40 -1.70 10.57
CA MET A 383 -12.09 -0.75 9.50
C MET A 383 -12.31 0.71 9.89
N GLN A 384 -13.16 1.01 10.89
CA GLN A 384 -13.36 2.39 11.36
C GLN A 384 -12.08 2.96 11.98
N GLU A 385 -11.40 2.15 12.78
CA GLU A 385 -10.14 2.53 13.41
C GLU A 385 -9.01 2.63 12.38
N LEU A 386 -9.00 1.75 11.38
CA LEU A 386 -8.04 1.84 10.26
C LEU A 386 -8.21 3.14 9.47
N ALA A 387 -9.45 3.55 9.21
CA ALA A 387 -9.75 4.82 8.54
C ALA A 387 -9.29 6.03 9.36
N ARG A 388 -9.53 6.02 10.69
CA ARG A 388 -9.05 7.08 11.60
C ARG A 388 -7.54 7.26 11.55
N GLN A 389 -6.78 6.16 11.59
CA GLN A 389 -5.31 6.19 11.50
C GLN A 389 -4.80 6.72 10.16
N PHE A 390 -5.56 6.50 9.08
CA PHE A 390 -5.25 7.03 7.76
C PHE A 390 -5.45 8.55 7.72
N ASP A 391 -6.56 9.04 8.27
CA ASP A 391 -6.92 10.46 8.32
C ASP A 391 -5.95 11.30 9.15
N GLU A 392 -5.39 10.73 10.22
CA GLU A 392 -4.42 11.39 11.10
C GLU A 392 -3.03 11.55 10.47
N ARG A 393 -2.83 11.03 9.25
CA ARG A 393 -1.54 11.05 8.52
C ARG A 393 -0.37 10.55 9.37
N GLU A 394 -0.64 9.51 10.15
CA GLU A 394 0.37 8.83 10.96
C GLU A 394 1.30 7.97 10.09
N THR A 395 2.18 7.19 10.72
CA THR A 395 3.10 6.24 10.06
C THR A 395 2.39 5.31 9.06
N PHE A 396 1.10 5.01 9.27
CA PHE A 396 0.32 4.18 8.34
C PHE A 396 0.09 4.86 6.98
N TYR A 397 -0.11 6.17 6.96
CA TYR A 397 -0.24 6.94 5.71
C TYR A 397 1.08 6.95 4.94
N GLU A 398 2.21 7.13 5.63
CA GLU A 398 3.53 7.09 4.98
C GLU A 398 3.87 5.68 4.46
N CYS A 399 3.43 4.61 5.14
CA CYS A 399 3.48 3.24 4.61
C CYS A 399 2.73 3.13 3.27
N PHE A 400 1.55 3.74 3.16
CA PHE A 400 0.80 3.77 1.91
C PHE A 400 1.57 4.48 0.79
N LEU A 401 2.07 5.69 1.07
CA LEU A 401 2.85 6.46 0.11
C LEU A 401 4.11 5.71 -0.34
N PHE A 402 4.78 5.01 0.58
CA PHE A 402 5.95 4.20 0.25
C PHE A 402 5.62 3.10 -0.75
N PHE A 403 4.56 2.32 -0.54
CA PHE A 403 4.25 1.20 -1.44
C PHE A 403 3.68 1.65 -2.79
N ASP A 404 2.91 2.73 -2.82
CA ASP A 404 2.47 3.35 -4.08
C ASP A 404 3.68 3.84 -4.90
N ASP A 405 4.64 4.49 -4.25
CA ASP A 405 5.88 4.92 -4.86
C ASP A 405 6.75 3.74 -5.35
N LEU A 406 6.95 2.73 -4.49
CA LEU A 406 7.71 1.53 -4.81
C LEU A 406 7.13 0.81 -6.02
N ARG A 407 5.80 0.68 -6.08
CA ARG A 407 5.10 0.07 -7.21
C ARG A 407 5.39 0.82 -8.52
N ARG A 408 5.32 2.15 -8.52
CA ARG A 408 5.64 2.97 -9.70
C ARG A 408 7.09 2.82 -10.12
N ARG A 409 8.03 2.82 -9.16
CA ARG A 409 9.47 2.62 -9.44
C ARG A 409 9.73 1.24 -10.04
N LEU A 410 9.08 0.20 -9.53
CA LEU A 410 9.21 -1.16 -10.04
C LEU A 410 8.60 -1.32 -11.45
N ALA A 411 7.52 -0.61 -11.76
CA ALA A 411 6.90 -0.60 -13.09
C ALA A 411 7.67 0.24 -14.11
N GLY A 412 8.46 1.22 -13.66
CA GLY A 412 9.23 2.12 -14.51
C GLY A 412 10.46 1.48 -15.17
N ASN A 413 10.88 2.05 -16.30
CA ASN A 413 12.04 1.58 -17.07
C ASN A 413 13.39 1.86 -16.38
N ALA A 414 13.45 2.85 -15.48
CA ALA A 414 14.67 3.24 -14.78
C ALA A 414 15.15 2.15 -13.78
N GLY A 415 14.29 1.20 -13.43
CA GLY A 415 14.58 0.19 -12.43
C GLY A 415 14.68 0.78 -11.02
N VAL A 416 15.27 0.01 -10.10
CA VAL A 416 15.42 0.41 -8.70
C VAL A 416 16.85 0.16 -8.25
N ALA A 417 17.50 1.20 -7.73
CA ALA A 417 18.83 1.12 -7.15
C ALA A 417 18.79 0.53 -5.73
N ASN A 418 19.95 0.06 -5.25
CA ASN A 418 20.16 -0.40 -3.88
C ASN A 418 19.08 -1.36 -3.32
N ILE A 419 18.77 -2.41 -4.09
CA ILE A 419 17.76 -3.42 -3.74
C ILE A 419 17.90 -3.97 -2.31
N PRO A 420 19.11 -4.25 -1.78
CA PRO A 420 19.25 -4.73 -0.39
C PRO A 420 18.70 -3.76 0.66
N SER A 421 19.11 -2.49 0.60
CA SER A 421 18.63 -1.45 1.52
C SER A 421 17.13 -1.20 1.37
N LEU A 422 16.62 -1.20 0.13
CA LEU A 422 15.20 -1.05 -0.12
C LEU A 422 14.38 -2.26 0.34
N CYS A 423 14.93 -3.47 0.30
CA CYS A 423 14.28 -4.66 0.90
C CYS A 423 14.13 -4.49 2.40
N GLN A 424 15.15 -3.95 3.08
CA GLN A 424 15.09 -3.68 4.51
C GLN A 424 14.00 -2.65 4.83
N VAL A 425 14.06 -1.47 4.20
CA VAL A 425 13.05 -0.40 4.40
C VAL A 425 11.65 -0.89 4.04
N GLY A 426 11.52 -1.67 2.95
CA GLY A 426 10.24 -2.26 2.55
C GLY A 426 9.68 -3.25 3.57
N GLU A 427 10.53 -4.04 4.23
CA GLU A 427 10.10 -4.94 5.31
C GLU A 427 9.64 -4.16 6.55
N ASP A 428 10.31 -3.06 6.87
CA ASP A 428 9.91 -2.18 7.98
C ASP A 428 8.53 -1.55 7.73
N GLN A 429 8.27 -1.12 6.49
CA GLN A 429 6.96 -0.62 6.09
C GLN A 429 5.89 -1.73 6.09
N LEU A 430 6.22 -2.95 5.69
CA LEU A 430 5.30 -4.08 5.83
C LEU A 430 5.00 -4.41 7.29
N VAL A 431 5.96 -4.29 8.20
CA VAL A 431 5.72 -4.46 9.64
C VAL A 431 4.66 -3.47 10.12
N GLU A 432 4.68 -2.22 9.66
CA GLU A 432 3.64 -1.24 9.97
C GLU A 432 2.26 -1.64 9.42
N LEU A 433 2.17 -2.12 8.18
CA LEU A 433 0.93 -2.68 7.65
C LEU A 433 0.44 -3.86 8.51
N CYS A 434 1.31 -4.82 8.79
CA CYS A 434 0.98 -6.06 9.49
C CYS A 434 0.48 -5.86 10.93
N LYS A 435 0.95 -4.82 11.62
CA LYS A 435 0.43 -4.45 12.96
C LYS A 435 -1.08 -4.19 12.96
N ARG A 436 -1.65 -3.81 11.81
CA ARG A 436 -3.06 -3.45 11.61
C ARG A 436 -3.90 -4.56 11.00
N LEU A 437 -3.28 -5.58 10.40
CA LEU A 437 -3.98 -6.72 9.78
C LEU A 437 -4.46 -7.79 10.77
N GLY A 438 -4.22 -7.65 12.07
CA GLY A 438 -4.53 -8.68 13.06
C GLY A 438 -6.01 -9.08 13.12
N PHE A 439 -6.93 -8.15 12.82
CA PHE A 439 -8.38 -8.40 12.90
C PHE A 439 -8.86 -9.45 11.90
N TRP A 440 -8.09 -9.70 10.83
CA TRP A 440 -8.40 -10.73 9.86
C TRP A 440 -8.51 -12.14 10.48
N ALA A 441 -7.94 -12.38 11.67
CA ALA A 441 -8.15 -13.60 12.44
C ALA A 441 -9.63 -13.90 12.79
N ASN A 442 -10.51 -12.90 12.72
CA ASN A 442 -11.94 -13.03 12.97
C ASN A 442 -12.73 -13.38 11.70
N TYR A 443 -12.10 -13.44 10.53
CA TYR A 443 -12.79 -13.61 9.26
C TYR A 443 -12.10 -14.67 8.38
N GLN A 444 -12.89 -15.35 7.57
CA GLN A 444 -12.40 -16.33 6.60
C GLN A 444 -13.14 -16.18 5.27
N LEU A 445 -12.47 -16.48 4.17
CA LEU A 445 -13.09 -16.55 2.86
C LEU A 445 -13.51 -17.98 2.56
N GLU A 446 -14.72 -18.15 2.06
CA GLU A 446 -15.29 -19.44 1.68
C GLU A 446 -15.90 -19.35 0.27
N SER A 447 -15.53 -20.28 -0.62
CA SER A 447 -16.07 -20.41 -1.98
C SER A 447 -17.16 -21.46 -1.96
N TYR A 448 -18.33 -21.09 -2.45
CA TYR A 448 -19.50 -21.96 -2.54
C TYR A 448 -19.83 -22.23 -3.99
N LYS A 449 -19.73 -23.50 -4.39
CA LYS A 449 -19.91 -23.92 -5.78
C LYS A 449 -21.38 -24.19 -6.10
N ASN A 450 -21.92 -25.24 -5.49
CA ASN A 450 -23.28 -25.70 -5.73
C ASN A 450 -24.04 -25.87 -4.41
N ILE A 451 -25.37 -25.82 -4.51
CA ILE A 451 -26.30 -26.19 -3.45
C ILE A 451 -27.28 -27.25 -3.98
N ARG A 452 -27.48 -28.31 -3.19
CA ARG A 452 -28.53 -29.31 -3.43
C ARG A 452 -29.52 -29.27 -2.28
N VAL A 453 -30.78 -29.03 -2.61
CA VAL A 453 -31.88 -29.04 -1.64
C VAL A 453 -32.33 -30.48 -1.43
N VAL A 454 -32.27 -30.97 -0.20
CA VAL A 454 -32.75 -32.29 0.17
C VAL A 454 -34.04 -32.14 0.98
N ARG A 455 -35.15 -32.54 0.36
CA ARG A 455 -36.48 -32.50 0.95
C ARG A 455 -36.81 -33.82 1.63
N PHE A 456 -37.35 -33.74 2.83
CA PHE A 456 -37.86 -34.90 3.58
C PHE A 456 -39.36 -34.77 3.82
N PHE A 457 -40.06 -35.90 3.91
CA PHE A 457 -41.52 -35.88 4.13
C PHE A 457 -41.92 -35.37 5.52
N TYR A 458 -41.05 -35.48 6.53
CA TYR A 458 -41.39 -35.24 7.94
C TYR A 458 -40.36 -34.41 8.71
N ARG A 459 -39.31 -33.88 8.06
CA ARG A 459 -38.31 -33.01 8.69
C ARG A 459 -37.98 -31.82 7.78
N GLN A 460 -37.41 -30.78 8.38
CA GLN A 460 -37.01 -29.56 7.68
C GLN A 460 -36.02 -29.89 6.54
N GLU A 461 -36.06 -29.09 5.48
CA GLU A 461 -35.17 -29.22 4.33
C GLU A 461 -33.70 -29.08 4.77
N GLU A 462 -32.83 -29.92 4.21
CA GLU A 462 -31.38 -29.82 4.41
C GLU A 462 -30.75 -29.28 3.11
N TYR A 463 -29.76 -28.41 3.25
CA TYR A 463 -29.06 -27.80 2.13
C TYR A 463 -27.63 -28.33 2.08
N LYS A 464 -27.33 -29.14 1.06
CA LYS A 464 -25.99 -29.67 0.80
C LYS A 464 -25.20 -28.68 -0.03
N HIS A 465 -24.18 -28.08 0.55
CA HIS A 465 -23.30 -27.13 -0.11
C HIS A 465 -21.95 -27.76 -0.47
N GLU A 466 -21.45 -27.50 -1.66
CA GLU A 466 -20.06 -27.74 -2.02
C GLU A 466 -19.23 -26.51 -1.67
N LYS A 467 -18.35 -26.62 -0.67
CA LYS A 467 -17.59 -25.50 -0.12
C LYS A 467 -16.08 -25.76 -0.13
N ALA A 468 -15.30 -24.75 -0.49
CA ALA A 468 -13.86 -24.71 -0.21
C ALA A 468 -13.52 -23.51 0.70
N VAL A 469 -12.67 -23.70 1.70
CA VAL A 469 -12.12 -22.57 2.49
C VAL A 469 -10.91 -22.03 1.73
N LEU A 470 -10.94 -20.75 1.36
CA LEU A 470 -9.83 -20.12 0.65
C LEU A 470 -8.74 -19.78 1.68
N ARG A 471 -7.82 -20.72 1.84
CA ARG A 471 -6.66 -20.59 2.73
C ARG A 471 -5.38 -21.07 2.03
N THR A 472 -4.25 -20.70 2.59
CA THR A 472 -2.94 -21.15 2.11
C THR A 472 -2.09 -21.61 3.30
N THR A 473 -1.09 -22.43 3.00
CA THR A 473 -0.17 -23.03 3.97
C THR A 473 1.16 -23.29 3.29
N GLN A 474 2.22 -23.52 4.08
CA GLN A 474 3.47 -24.05 3.58
C GLN A 474 3.42 -25.57 3.33
N ASN A 475 2.39 -26.28 3.82
CA ASN A 475 2.20 -27.70 3.56
C ASN A 475 1.69 -27.98 2.13
N PRO A 476 2.50 -28.59 1.25
CA PRO A 476 2.09 -28.88 -0.13
C PRO A 476 0.97 -29.91 -0.24
N TYR A 477 0.67 -30.65 0.83
CA TYR A 477 -0.38 -31.68 0.87
C TYR A 477 -1.72 -31.19 1.43
N GLU A 478 -1.88 -29.88 1.63
CA GLU A 478 -3.17 -29.36 2.07
C GLU A 478 -4.25 -29.57 1.03
N ASP A 479 -5.37 -30.15 1.49
CA ASP A 479 -6.56 -30.34 0.68
C ASP A 479 -7.25 -28.98 0.45
N LYS A 480 -7.21 -28.54 -0.81
CA LYS A 480 -7.85 -27.33 -1.32
C LYS A 480 -9.17 -27.64 -2.02
N SER A 481 -9.66 -28.87 -1.92
CA SER A 481 -10.81 -29.31 -2.67
C SER A 481 -12.13 -28.83 -2.07
N PHE A 482 -13.16 -28.77 -2.92
CA PHE A 482 -14.52 -28.56 -2.47
C PHE A 482 -15.02 -29.77 -1.68
N GLN A 483 -15.56 -29.52 -0.50
CA GLN A 483 -16.12 -30.53 0.40
C GLN A 483 -17.64 -30.32 0.54
N GLU A 484 -18.40 -31.41 0.59
CA GLU A 484 -19.84 -31.35 0.84
C GLU A 484 -20.09 -31.09 2.33
N ILE A 485 -20.84 -30.03 2.63
CA ILE A 485 -21.29 -29.69 3.98
C ILE A 485 -22.82 -29.58 4.02
N ASN A 486 -23.43 -29.89 5.16
CA ASN A 486 -24.87 -29.75 5.36
C ASN A 486 -25.17 -28.49 6.18
N LEU A 487 -25.99 -27.59 5.64
CA LEU A 487 -26.48 -26.39 6.33
C LEU A 487 -28.00 -26.42 6.45
N THR A 488 -28.52 -25.72 7.47
CA THR A 488 -29.96 -25.58 7.72
C THR A 488 -30.61 -24.46 6.90
N ASN A 489 -29.81 -23.51 6.40
CA ASN A 489 -30.27 -22.39 5.59
C ASN A 489 -29.56 -22.42 4.22
N PRO A 490 -30.23 -21.97 3.14
CA PRO A 490 -29.59 -21.87 1.84
C PRO A 490 -28.62 -20.68 1.82
N TRP A 491 -27.34 -20.97 1.66
CA TRP A 491 -26.32 -19.94 1.44
C TRP A 491 -26.17 -19.63 -0.05
N ALA A 492 -25.64 -18.46 -0.38
CA ALA A 492 -25.37 -18.11 -1.77
C ALA A 492 -24.42 -19.14 -2.40
N SER A 493 -24.74 -19.57 -3.61
CA SER A 493 -23.92 -20.46 -4.43
C SER A 493 -23.36 -19.67 -5.60
N GLN A 494 -22.33 -20.21 -6.24
CA GLN A 494 -21.58 -19.50 -7.25
C GLN A 494 -21.04 -18.15 -6.75
N SER A 495 -20.54 -18.19 -5.51
CA SER A 495 -20.14 -16.99 -4.78
C SER A 495 -18.98 -17.23 -3.83
N VAL A 496 -18.19 -16.19 -3.59
CA VAL A 496 -17.19 -16.12 -2.54
C VAL A 496 -17.76 -15.30 -1.38
N LEU A 497 -17.77 -15.88 -0.19
CA LEU A 497 -18.34 -15.30 1.02
C LEU A 497 -17.24 -14.96 2.03
N LEU A 498 -17.34 -13.78 2.63
CA LEU A 498 -16.58 -13.42 3.81
C LEU A 498 -17.37 -13.80 5.05
N VAL A 499 -16.89 -14.77 5.81
CA VAL A 499 -17.61 -15.37 6.94
C VAL A 499 -16.91 -15.00 8.23
N LYS A 500 -17.68 -14.60 9.26
CA LYS A 500 -17.14 -14.42 10.61
C LYS A 500 -16.78 -15.77 11.21
N VAL A 501 -15.53 -15.94 11.62
CA VAL A 501 -15.03 -17.17 12.23
C VAL A 501 -15.72 -17.32 13.59
N ARG A 502 -16.58 -18.33 13.71
CA ARG A 502 -17.21 -18.67 14.99
C ARG A 502 -16.15 -19.22 15.93
N ARG A 503 -16.12 -18.72 17.16
CA ARG A 503 -15.35 -19.30 18.25
C ARG A 503 -16.33 -19.66 19.35
N GLU A 504 -16.17 -20.85 19.92
CA GLU A 504 -16.99 -21.28 21.05
C GLU A 504 -16.90 -20.20 22.14
N THR A 505 -18.03 -19.54 22.40
CA THR A 505 -18.15 -18.69 23.57
C THR A 505 -18.14 -19.60 24.80
N ALA A 506 -17.68 -19.09 25.94
CA ALA A 506 -17.73 -19.83 27.21
C ALA A 506 -19.16 -20.28 27.61
N THR A 507 -20.19 -19.77 26.94
CA THR A 507 -21.61 -20.07 27.18
C THR A 507 -22.16 -21.21 26.32
N GLY A 508 -21.39 -21.75 25.35
CA GLY A 508 -21.81 -22.89 24.53
C GLY A 508 -23.01 -22.62 23.60
N GLU A 509 -23.43 -21.36 23.46
CA GLU A 509 -24.51 -20.97 22.56
C GLU A 509 -23.99 -20.91 21.11
N THR A 510 -24.73 -21.53 20.19
CA THR A 510 -24.37 -21.54 18.78
C THR A 510 -24.78 -20.20 18.15
N GLU A 511 -23.87 -19.23 18.06
CA GLU A 511 -24.11 -18.03 17.27
C GLU A 511 -24.41 -18.38 15.81
N VAL A 512 -25.36 -17.67 15.20
CA VAL A 512 -25.68 -17.77 13.77
C VAL A 512 -24.48 -17.22 12.99
N ALA A 513 -23.98 -17.99 12.00
CA ALA A 513 -22.90 -17.49 11.13
C ALA A 513 -23.45 -16.33 10.30
N ASP A 514 -22.75 -15.22 10.41
CA ASP A 514 -22.96 -14.03 9.62
C ASP A 514 -21.91 -13.99 8.50
N PHE A 515 -22.34 -13.62 7.30
CA PHE A 515 -21.50 -13.56 6.12
C PHE A 515 -21.82 -12.35 5.25
N LEU A 516 -20.83 -11.87 4.52
CA LEU A 516 -20.98 -10.89 3.45
C LEU A 516 -20.63 -11.57 2.12
N ASN A 517 -21.53 -11.47 1.14
CA ASN A 517 -21.24 -11.97 -0.21
C ASN A 517 -20.32 -10.99 -0.94
N LEU A 518 -19.13 -11.45 -1.32
CA LEU A 518 -18.15 -10.63 -2.03
C LEU A 518 -18.25 -10.78 -3.55
N SER A 519 -19.04 -11.72 -4.06
CA SER A 519 -19.31 -11.81 -5.50
C SER A 519 -20.33 -10.73 -5.92
N PRO A 520 -20.15 -10.11 -7.10
CA PRO A 520 -19.22 -10.48 -8.17
C PRO A 520 -17.84 -9.82 -8.09
N LEU A 521 -17.48 -9.12 -7.01
CA LEU A 521 -16.21 -8.39 -6.89
C LEU A 521 -15.01 -9.29 -6.55
N LEU A 522 -15.27 -10.41 -5.90
CA LEU A 522 -14.34 -11.51 -5.68
C LEU A 522 -15.02 -12.79 -6.16
N ILE A 523 -14.36 -13.50 -7.06
CA ILE A 523 -14.88 -14.72 -7.67
C ILE A 523 -13.91 -15.87 -7.51
N ASP A 524 -14.43 -17.08 -7.62
CA ASP A 524 -13.64 -18.30 -7.82
C ASP A 524 -13.95 -18.82 -9.22
N GLN A 525 -12.98 -18.74 -10.13
CA GLN A 525 -13.18 -19.12 -11.53
C GLN A 525 -13.61 -20.59 -11.64
N ASN A 526 -13.07 -21.44 -10.77
CA ASN A 526 -13.31 -22.88 -10.79
C ASN A 526 -14.70 -23.27 -10.30
N VAL A 527 -15.50 -22.32 -9.82
CA VAL A 527 -16.92 -22.53 -9.57
C VAL A 527 -17.72 -22.56 -10.87
N TYR A 528 -17.27 -21.85 -11.90
CA TYR A 528 -17.91 -21.79 -13.23
C TYR A 528 -17.37 -22.85 -14.20
N ILE A 529 -16.39 -23.66 -13.78
CA ILE A 529 -15.74 -24.69 -14.58
C ILE A 529 -15.76 -26.04 -13.84
N LYS A 530 -15.55 -27.16 -14.54
CA LYS A 530 -15.44 -28.51 -13.96
C LYS A 530 -14.10 -28.76 -13.25
N SER A 531 -13.78 -27.95 -12.25
CA SER A 531 -12.63 -28.14 -11.35
C SER A 531 -13.09 -28.42 -9.91
N ASN A 532 -12.25 -29.13 -9.15
CA ASN A 532 -12.52 -29.46 -7.75
C ASN A 532 -11.65 -28.67 -6.75
N VAL A 533 -10.80 -27.75 -7.21
CA VAL A 533 -10.01 -26.85 -6.36
C VAL A 533 -10.40 -25.42 -6.61
N PHE A 534 -10.27 -24.53 -5.63
CA PHE A 534 -10.55 -23.11 -5.82
C PHE A 534 -9.48 -22.42 -6.67
N ASP A 535 -9.86 -21.41 -7.46
CA ASP A 535 -8.94 -20.51 -8.18
C ASP A 535 -9.48 -19.07 -8.18
N PRO A 536 -9.05 -18.23 -7.23
CA PRO A 536 -9.75 -16.98 -6.93
C PRO A 536 -9.18 -15.78 -7.67
N TYR A 537 -10.09 -14.89 -8.10
CA TYR A 537 -9.79 -13.68 -8.85
C TYR A 537 -10.51 -12.47 -8.23
N SER A 538 -9.83 -11.33 -8.15
CA SER A 538 -10.42 -10.05 -7.77
C SER A 538 -10.88 -9.28 -9.00
N PHE A 539 -11.97 -8.53 -8.86
CA PHE A 539 -12.45 -7.62 -9.89
C PHE A 539 -11.38 -6.56 -10.20
N HIS A 540 -11.16 -6.32 -11.49
CA HIS A 540 -10.23 -5.30 -11.95
C HIS A 540 -10.97 -4.12 -12.57
N SER A 541 -11.81 -4.35 -13.57
CA SER A 541 -12.51 -3.29 -14.30
C SER A 541 -13.66 -3.86 -15.14
N SER A 542 -14.51 -2.96 -15.65
CA SER A 542 -15.57 -3.26 -16.61
C SER A 542 -15.42 -2.37 -17.83
N GLN A 543 -15.33 -3.01 -19.00
CA GLN A 543 -15.40 -2.36 -20.31
C GLN A 543 -16.77 -2.64 -20.94
N PRO A 544 -17.21 -1.86 -21.95
CA PRO A 544 -18.47 -2.13 -22.65
C PRO A 544 -18.53 -3.60 -23.14
N GLY A 545 -19.41 -4.39 -22.54
CA GLY A 545 -19.61 -5.80 -22.90
C GLY A 545 -18.59 -6.80 -22.33
N THR A 546 -17.58 -6.38 -21.56
CA THR A 546 -16.57 -7.30 -20.99
C THR A 546 -16.19 -6.95 -19.55
N LEU A 547 -16.10 -7.97 -18.69
CA LEU A 547 -15.58 -7.87 -17.32
C LEU A 547 -14.14 -8.35 -17.25
N GLN A 548 -13.30 -7.68 -16.47
CA GLN A 548 -11.89 -8.04 -16.28
C GLN A 548 -11.59 -8.37 -14.83
N PHE A 549 -10.86 -9.46 -14.60
CA PHE A 549 -10.48 -9.93 -13.27
C PHE A 549 -8.98 -10.24 -13.18
N LYS A 550 -8.37 -9.88 -12.05
CA LYS A 550 -6.95 -10.11 -11.73
C LYS A 550 -6.82 -11.38 -10.90
N HIS A 551 -5.89 -12.24 -11.29
CA HIS A 551 -5.60 -13.46 -10.54
C HIS A 551 -4.93 -13.11 -9.20
N ILE A 552 -5.38 -13.72 -8.10
CA ILE A 552 -4.88 -13.39 -6.76
C ILE A 552 -3.47 -13.96 -6.48
N ALA A 553 -3.24 -15.24 -6.79
CA ALA A 553 -1.92 -15.85 -6.59
C ALA A 553 -0.87 -15.45 -7.64
N ARG A 554 -1.31 -15.11 -8.86
CA ARG A 554 -0.47 -14.79 -10.02
C ARG A 554 -0.88 -13.45 -10.64
N PRO A 555 -0.73 -12.33 -9.92
CA PRO A 555 -1.17 -11.01 -10.38
C PRO A 555 -0.51 -10.52 -11.68
N GLU A 556 0.62 -11.14 -12.06
CA GLU A 556 1.35 -10.92 -13.30
C GLU A 556 0.75 -11.62 -14.53
N ASP A 557 -0.15 -12.60 -14.34
CA ASP A 557 -0.84 -13.27 -15.43
C ASP A 557 -1.78 -12.29 -16.16
N PRO A 558 -2.08 -12.52 -17.46
CA PRO A 558 -3.09 -11.75 -18.17
C PRO A 558 -4.44 -11.76 -17.45
N LEU A 559 -5.14 -10.62 -17.49
CA LEU A 559 -6.46 -10.49 -16.87
C LEU A 559 -7.45 -11.49 -17.48
N LEU A 560 -8.20 -12.18 -16.61
CA LEU A 560 -9.32 -12.99 -17.03
C LEU A 560 -10.40 -12.07 -17.58
N SER A 561 -10.74 -12.25 -18.86
CA SER A 561 -11.78 -11.49 -19.55
C SER A 561 -13.04 -12.32 -19.72
N VAL A 562 -14.16 -11.86 -19.16
CA VAL A 562 -15.47 -12.52 -19.26
C VAL A 562 -16.41 -11.61 -20.04
N SER A 563 -16.72 -11.99 -21.28
CA SER A 563 -17.69 -11.27 -22.13
C SER A 563 -19.12 -11.52 -21.64
N PHE A 564 -20.00 -10.53 -21.76
CA PHE A 564 -21.43 -10.69 -21.49
C PHE A 564 -22.13 -11.60 -22.52
N LYS A 565 -21.57 -11.72 -23.73
CA LYS A 565 -21.94 -12.76 -24.70
C LYS A 565 -21.00 -13.96 -24.56
N PRO A 566 -21.51 -15.20 -24.39
CA PRO A 566 -20.66 -16.39 -24.30
C PRO A 566 -19.77 -16.54 -25.53
N SER A 567 -18.48 -16.78 -25.33
CA SER A 567 -17.57 -17.10 -26.44
C SER A 567 -17.78 -18.54 -26.94
N GLU A 568 -17.39 -18.81 -28.20
CA GLU A 568 -17.39 -20.19 -28.73
C GLU A 568 -16.55 -21.14 -27.86
N THR A 569 -15.43 -20.66 -27.32
CA THR A 569 -14.55 -21.43 -26.44
C THR A 569 -15.24 -21.81 -25.13
N GLU A 570 -15.97 -20.89 -24.50
CA GLU A 570 -16.74 -21.19 -23.28
C GLU A 570 -17.79 -22.27 -23.52
N LEU A 571 -18.53 -22.18 -24.63
CA LEU A 571 -19.55 -23.16 -25.01
C LEU A 571 -18.93 -24.54 -25.25
N LEU A 572 -17.81 -24.60 -25.98
CA LEU A 572 -17.07 -25.83 -26.25
C LEU A 572 -16.52 -26.47 -24.96
N GLN A 573 -16.01 -25.65 -24.03
CA GLN A 573 -15.43 -26.10 -22.76
C GLN A 573 -16.46 -26.28 -21.64
N LYS A 574 -17.74 -26.00 -21.89
CA LYS A 574 -18.84 -26.06 -20.91
C LYS A 574 -18.55 -25.20 -19.66
N GLN A 575 -17.99 -24.01 -19.87
CA GLN A 575 -17.84 -23.01 -18.82
C GLN A 575 -19.15 -22.22 -18.69
N ASP A 576 -19.63 -22.00 -17.47
CA ASP A 576 -20.91 -21.35 -17.22
C ASP A 576 -20.76 -20.12 -16.32
N PHE A 577 -20.56 -18.96 -16.94
CA PHE A 577 -20.50 -17.67 -16.26
C PHE A 577 -21.86 -16.95 -16.19
N THR A 578 -22.98 -17.63 -16.43
CA THR A 578 -24.31 -16.99 -16.53
C THR A 578 -24.67 -16.22 -15.27
N THR A 579 -24.56 -16.85 -14.10
CA THR A 579 -24.83 -16.21 -12.81
C THR A 579 -23.92 -15.01 -12.55
N LEU A 580 -22.65 -15.07 -12.94
CA LEU A 580 -21.72 -13.93 -12.81
C LEU A 580 -22.20 -12.74 -13.65
N ARG A 581 -22.62 -12.99 -14.90
CA ARG A 581 -23.14 -11.96 -15.80
C ARG A 581 -24.42 -11.32 -15.27
N GLU A 582 -25.35 -12.12 -14.74
CA GLU A 582 -26.60 -11.63 -14.14
C GLU A 582 -26.34 -10.80 -12.87
N GLN A 583 -25.44 -11.27 -12.00
CA GLN A 583 -25.01 -10.53 -10.81
C GLN A 583 -24.42 -9.17 -11.20
N PHE A 584 -23.56 -9.12 -12.21
CA PHE A 584 -22.94 -7.87 -12.64
C PHE A 584 -23.90 -6.96 -13.41
N SER A 585 -24.80 -7.50 -14.24
CA SER A 585 -25.89 -6.72 -14.86
C SER A 585 -26.76 -6.04 -13.80
N THR A 586 -27.04 -6.73 -12.68
CA THR A 586 -27.73 -6.12 -11.53
C THR A 586 -26.95 -4.93 -10.96
N VAL A 587 -25.62 -5.06 -10.84
CA VAL A 587 -24.74 -3.96 -10.39
C VAL A 587 -24.78 -2.78 -11.36
N LEU A 588 -24.68 -3.03 -12.66
CA LEU A 588 -24.75 -1.98 -13.69
C LEU A 588 -26.08 -1.24 -13.64
N ALA A 589 -27.20 -1.97 -13.55
CA ALA A 589 -28.54 -1.40 -13.45
C ALA A 589 -28.72 -0.55 -12.18
N LEU A 590 -28.20 -0.97 -11.03
CA LEU A 590 -28.26 -0.20 -9.78
C LEU A 590 -27.54 1.15 -9.88
N LEU A 591 -26.51 1.24 -10.72
CA LEU A 591 -25.69 2.42 -10.90
C LEU A 591 -26.05 3.22 -12.16
N SER A 592 -27.16 2.88 -12.82
CA SER A 592 -27.59 3.51 -14.09
C SER A 592 -26.51 3.48 -15.17
N LEU A 593 -25.69 2.43 -15.18
CA LEU A 593 -24.68 2.18 -16.22
C LEU A 593 -25.29 1.37 -17.37
N PRO A 594 -24.74 1.48 -18.60
CA PRO A 594 -25.20 0.68 -19.73
C PRO A 594 -25.10 -0.82 -19.42
N ASP A 595 -26.23 -1.53 -19.51
CA ASP A 595 -26.32 -2.97 -19.28
C ASP A 595 -26.37 -3.74 -20.61
N PRO A 596 -25.32 -4.51 -20.96
CA PRO A 596 -25.30 -5.32 -22.16
C PRO A 596 -26.37 -6.43 -22.21
N LEU A 597 -26.89 -6.88 -21.07
CA LEU A 597 -27.95 -7.89 -21.03
C LEU A 597 -29.34 -7.29 -21.22
N ALA A 598 -29.60 -6.10 -20.66
CA ALA A 598 -30.89 -5.41 -20.83
C ALA A 598 -31.13 -4.92 -22.27
N THR A 599 -30.06 -4.67 -23.03
CA THR A 599 -30.16 -4.23 -24.44
C THR A 599 -30.44 -5.37 -25.41
N ALA A 600 -30.18 -6.63 -25.03
CA ALA A 600 -30.41 -7.80 -25.88
C ALA A 600 -31.90 -8.20 -26.01
N GLU A 601 -32.77 -7.78 -25.08
CA GLU A 601 -34.21 -8.06 -25.15
C GLU A 601 -34.97 -7.23 -26.22
N ASN A 602 -34.31 -6.22 -26.82
CA ASN A 602 -34.92 -5.31 -27.81
C ASN A 602 -34.32 -5.39 -29.22
N GLU A 603 -33.45 -6.36 -29.52
CA GLU A 603 -33.06 -6.62 -30.92
C GLU A 603 -34.14 -7.45 -31.62
N PRO A 604 -34.77 -6.97 -32.71
CA PRO A 604 -35.72 -7.78 -33.45
C PRO A 604 -34.98 -8.96 -34.08
N ASN A 605 -35.38 -10.18 -33.68
CA ASN A 605 -34.94 -11.44 -34.27
C ASN A 605 -35.00 -11.36 -35.80
N PRO A 606 -33.87 -11.38 -36.53
CA PRO A 606 -33.93 -11.54 -37.97
C PRO A 606 -34.14 -13.04 -38.25
N SER A 607 -35.23 -13.35 -38.94
CA SER A 607 -35.57 -14.65 -39.55
C SER A 607 -35.99 -15.79 -38.61
N ASN A 608 -37.26 -15.74 -38.18
CA ASN A 608 -38.10 -16.93 -38.34
C ASN A 608 -38.51 -16.96 -39.83
N THR A 609 -37.71 -17.62 -40.66
CA THR A 609 -38.24 -18.13 -41.93
C THR A 609 -38.96 -19.43 -41.63
N ASP A 610 -40.28 -19.36 -41.69
CA ASP A 610 -41.19 -20.50 -41.76
C ASP A 610 -40.67 -21.57 -42.73
N THR A 611 -40.07 -22.63 -42.21
CA THR A 611 -40.07 -23.91 -42.91
C THR A 611 -41.41 -24.57 -42.68
N ASN A 612 -42.34 -24.23 -43.57
CA ASN A 612 -43.54 -25.00 -43.86
C ASN A 612 -43.12 -26.45 -44.19
N ILE A 613 -43.34 -27.38 -43.26
CA ILE A 613 -43.33 -28.81 -43.55
C ILE A 613 -44.77 -29.17 -43.89
N ASP A 614 -45.11 -29.02 -45.18
CA ASP A 614 -46.31 -29.63 -45.74
C ASP A 614 -46.06 -31.15 -45.88
N LEU A 615 -46.74 -31.89 -45.02
CA LEU A 615 -46.96 -33.32 -45.15
C LEU A 615 -48.08 -33.56 -46.18
N LEU A 616 -47.83 -34.51 -47.09
CA LEU A 616 -48.79 -35.21 -47.97
C LEU A 616 -49.16 -34.52 -49.29
N SER A 617 -48.44 -34.88 -50.36
CA SER A 617 -49.06 -35.60 -51.49
C SER A 617 -47.98 -35.99 -52.51
N LEU A 618 -47.92 -37.27 -52.86
CA LEU A 618 -48.05 -37.75 -54.24
C LEU A 618 -47.82 -39.27 -54.26
N SER A 619 -48.91 -39.97 -54.49
CA SER A 619 -48.97 -41.30 -55.10
C SER A 619 -48.59 -41.19 -56.59
N ASP A 620 -47.62 -42.02 -56.99
CA ASP A 620 -47.49 -42.84 -58.21
C ASP A 620 -46.03 -42.94 -58.66
#